data_AF-A0A6B3ELN0-F1
#
_entry.id   AF-A0A6B3ELN0-F1
#
_cell.length_a   1.000
_cell.length_b   1.000
_cell.length_c   1.000
_cell.angle_alpha   90.00
_cell.angle_beta   90.00
_cell.angle_gamma   90.00
#
_symmetry.space_group_name_H-M   'P 1'
#
loop_
_entity.id
_entity.type
_entity.pdbx_description
1 polymer ?
#
loop_
_entity_poly.entity_id
_entity_poly.type
_entity_poly.pdbx_seq_one_letter_code
_entity_poly.pdbx_strand_id
1 'polypeptide(L)'
;SAAKAYAYALGKPLYGVNHLASHICVDQLEHGPLPEPTMALLVSGGHSSLLLSTDITSDVRPLGQTIDDAAGEAFDKIARVLNLGFPGGPVIDRYAREGDAEAIAFPRGL
;
A
#
# COMPACT_ATOMS: atom_id res chain seq x y z
N SER A 1 20.68 -5.46 -7.42
CA SER A 1 21.99 -6.15 -7.60
C SER A 1 21.78 -7.63 -7.88
N ALA A 2 21.08 -8.39 -7.03
CA ALA A 2 20.84 -9.83 -7.24
C ALA A 2 20.17 -10.18 -8.58
N ALA A 3 19.07 -9.50 -8.96
CA ALA A 3 18.34 -9.78 -10.21
C ALA A 3 19.23 -9.65 -11.47
N LYS A 4 20.13 -8.67 -11.50
CA LYS A 4 21.09 -8.48 -12.61
C LYS A 4 22.08 -9.64 -12.71
N ALA A 5 22.60 -10.11 -11.58
CA ALA A 5 23.54 -11.23 -11.54
C ALA A 5 22.89 -12.53 -12.03
N TYR A 6 21.65 -12.81 -11.61
CA TYR A 6 20.90 -13.97 -12.10
C TYR A 6 20.61 -13.90 -13.59
N ALA A 7 20.14 -12.75 -14.10
CA ALA A 7 19.87 -12.58 -15.52
C ALA A 7 21.12 -12.82 -16.38
N TYR A 8 22.27 -12.30 -15.94
CA TYR A 8 23.56 -12.51 -16.60
C TYR A 8 23.99 -13.98 -16.57
N ALA A 9 23.97 -14.62 -15.40
CA ALA A 9 24.41 -16.00 -15.24
C ALA A 9 23.54 -17.02 -16.01
N LEU A 10 22.24 -16.75 -16.12
CA LEU A 10 21.27 -17.64 -16.78
C LEU A 10 21.05 -17.33 -18.27
N GLY A 11 21.68 -16.28 -18.80
CA GLY A 11 21.45 -15.83 -20.18
C GLY A 11 19.98 -15.45 -20.44
N LYS A 12 19.31 -14.87 -19.43
CA LYS A 12 17.89 -14.48 -19.51
C LYS A 12 17.73 -12.96 -19.54
N PRO A 13 16.67 -12.44 -20.18
CA PRO A 13 16.37 -11.02 -20.14
C PRO A 13 16.08 -10.56 -18.71
N LEU A 14 16.34 -9.27 -18.46
CA LEU A 14 16.01 -8.61 -17.20
C LEU A 14 14.96 -7.52 -17.46
N TYR A 15 13.84 -7.59 -16.74
CA TYR A 15 12.78 -6.58 -16.79
C TYR A 15 12.78 -5.76 -15.50
N GLY A 16 12.86 -4.43 -15.64
CA GLY A 16 12.63 -3.52 -14.53
C GLY A 16 11.12 -3.32 -14.35
N VAL A 17 10.64 -3.44 -13.12
CA VAL A 17 9.22 -3.24 -12.79
C VAL A 17 9.07 -2.06 -11.83
N ASN A 18 8.02 -1.28 -12.02
CA ASN A 18 7.67 -0.21 -11.09
C ASN A 18 6.97 -0.82 -9.86
N HIS A 19 7.47 -0.52 -8.67
CA HIS A 19 6.93 -1.04 -7.41
C HIS A 19 5.46 -0.66 -7.18
N LEU A 20 5.08 0.59 -7.46
CA LEU A 20 3.71 1.07 -7.27
C LEU A 20 2.75 0.45 -8.28
N ALA A 21 3.14 0.36 -9.55
CA ALA A 21 2.35 -0.33 -10.57
C ALA A 21 2.17 -1.82 -10.21
N SER A 22 3.19 -2.44 -9.62
CA SER A 22 3.12 -3.85 -9.20
C SER A 22 2.09 -4.08 -8.09
N HIS A 23 1.91 -3.12 -7.16
CA HIS A 23 0.87 -3.20 -6.12
C HIS A 23 -0.55 -3.18 -6.69
N ILE A 24 -0.78 -2.44 -7.78
CA ILE A 24 -2.09 -2.45 -8.47
C ILE A 24 -2.24 -3.76 -9.25
N CYS A 25 -1.19 -4.13 -9.99
CA CYS A 25 -1.20 -5.29 -10.90
C CYS A 25 -1.39 -6.62 -10.17
N VAL A 26 -0.97 -6.74 -8.91
CA VAL A 26 -1.08 -7.99 -8.14
C VAL A 26 -2.52 -8.48 -8.00
N ASP A 27 -3.49 -7.56 -7.97
CA ASP A 27 -4.92 -7.90 -7.88
C ASP A 27 -5.40 -8.74 -9.07
N GLN A 28 -4.74 -8.59 -10.23
CA GLN A 28 -5.06 -9.37 -11.42
C GLN A 28 -4.81 -10.87 -11.25
N LEU A 29 -3.92 -11.26 -10.33
CA LEU A 29 -3.63 -12.67 -10.05
C LEU A 29 -4.81 -13.36 -9.36
N GLU A 30 -5.61 -12.62 -8.59
CA GLU A 30 -6.76 -13.15 -7.84
C GLU A 30 -8.07 -12.88 -8.57
N HIS A 31 -8.26 -11.67 -9.11
CA HIS A 31 -9.54 -11.20 -9.64
C HIS A 31 -9.59 -11.09 -11.17
N GLY A 32 -8.47 -11.37 -11.86
CA GLY A 32 -8.37 -11.25 -13.31
C GLY A 32 -8.15 -9.81 -13.80
N PRO A 33 -8.31 -9.54 -15.10
CA PRO A 33 -7.96 -8.24 -15.69
C PRO A 33 -8.64 -7.07 -15.00
N LEU A 34 -7.86 -6.01 -14.72
CA LEU A 34 -8.40 -4.77 -14.16
C LEU A 34 -9.16 -3.98 -15.24
N PRO A 35 -10.22 -3.24 -14.88
CA PRO A 35 -10.85 -2.28 -15.77
C PRO A 35 -9.85 -1.21 -16.25
N GLU A 36 -10.02 -0.67 -17.45
CA GLU A 36 -9.18 0.43 -17.94
C GLU A 36 -10.07 1.63 -18.32
N PRO A 37 -9.92 2.80 -17.64
CA PRO A 37 -8.97 3.09 -16.57
C PRO A 37 -9.36 2.49 -15.21
N THR A 38 -8.37 2.20 -14.38
CA THR A 38 -8.52 1.82 -12.96
C THR A 38 -7.95 2.91 -12.05
N MET A 39 -8.70 3.24 -10.99
CA MET A 39 -8.19 4.02 -9.87
C MET A 39 -7.87 3.09 -8.71
N ALA A 40 -6.67 3.21 -8.13
CA ALA A 40 -6.20 2.39 -7.03
C ALA A 40 -5.89 3.24 -5.80
N LEU A 41 -6.35 2.77 -4.64
CA LEU A 41 -5.95 3.25 -3.34
C LEU A 41 -4.86 2.33 -2.79
N LEU A 42 -3.61 2.80 -2.83
CA LEU A 42 -2.48 2.07 -2.28
C LEU A 42 -2.28 2.46 -0.83
N VAL A 43 -2.57 1.53 0.09
CA VAL A 43 -2.42 1.72 1.53
C VAL A 43 -1.55 0.61 2.11
N SER A 44 -0.42 0.97 2.70
CA SER A 44 0.56 0.07 3.31
C SER A 44 1.26 0.75 4.49
N GLY A 45 2.27 0.10 5.06
CA GLY A 45 3.14 0.70 6.08
C GLY A 45 3.92 1.92 5.59
N GLY A 46 4.24 2.02 4.29
CA GLY A 46 5.06 3.12 3.74
C GLY A 46 4.38 3.93 2.64
N HIS A 47 3.13 3.63 2.29
CA HIS A 47 2.41 4.32 1.23
C HIS A 47 0.96 4.56 1.64
N SER A 48 0.46 5.74 1.31
CA SER A 48 -0.96 6.08 1.32
C SER A 48 -1.20 7.03 0.16
N SER A 49 -1.60 6.48 -0.98
CA SER A 49 -1.63 7.20 -2.26
C SER A 49 -2.76 6.76 -3.17
N LEU A 50 -3.28 7.71 -3.95
CA LEU A 50 -4.22 7.48 -5.03
C LEU A 50 -3.46 7.44 -6.36
N LEU A 51 -3.66 6.36 -7.13
CA LEU A 51 -3.03 6.14 -8.42
C LEU A 51 -4.12 5.96 -9.48
N LEU A 52 -3.94 6.56 -10.66
CA LEU A 52 -4.78 6.34 -11.84
C LEU A 52 -3.97 5.60 -12.89
N SER A 53 -4.47 4.45 -13.31
CA SER A 53 -3.86 3.61 -14.33
C SER A 53 -4.78 3.51 -15.54
N THR A 54 -4.34 4.02 -16.68
CA THR A 54 -4.98 3.83 -17.99
C THR A 54 -4.39 2.64 -18.73
N ASP A 55 -3.16 2.27 -18.41
CA ASP A 55 -2.49 1.02 -18.83
C ASP A 55 -1.48 0.68 -17.72
N ILE A 56 -1.66 -0.46 -17.06
CA ILE A 56 -0.84 -0.82 -15.91
C ILE A 56 0.64 -1.07 -16.25
N THR A 57 0.95 -1.31 -17.52
CA THR A 57 2.30 -1.56 -18.01
C THR A 57 3.06 -0.29 -18.39
N SER A 58 2.34 0.81 -18.68
CA SER A 58 2.95 1.99 -19.29
C SER A 58 2.50 3.34 -18.70
N ASP A 59 1.31 3.44 -18.12
CA ASP A 59 0.70 4.70 -17.70
C ASP A 59 0.01 4.59 -16.34
N VAL A 60 0.81 4.78 -15.28
CA VAL A 60 0.37 4.85 -13.89
C VAL A 60 0.72 6.24 -13.34
N ARG A 61 -0.31 7.05 -13.09
CA ARG A 61 -0.18 8.44 -12.67
C ARG A 61 -0.53 8.60 -11.19
N PRO A 62 0.34 9.19 -10.36
CA PRO A 62 -0.04 9.56 -9.00
C PRO A 62 -1.02 10.74 -9.03
N LEU A 63 -2.16 10.60 -8.36
CA LEU A 63 -3.16 11.66 -8.20
C LEU A 63 -3.04 12.39 -6.86
N GLY A 64 -2.54 11.70 -5.83
CA GLY A 64 -2.36 12.27 -4.51
C GLY A 64 -1.70 11.27 -3.57
N GLN A 65 -1.08 11.76 -2.52
CA GLN A 65 -0.47 10.94 -1.47
C GLN A 65 -0.51 11.69 -0.15
N THR A 66 -0.37 10.95 0.96
CA THR A 66 -0.13 11.54 2.27
C THR A 66 1.07 12.51 2.21
N ILE A 67 0.97 13.61 2.96
CA ILE A 67 2.07 14.58 3.13
C ILE A 67 2.89 14.30 4.39
N ASP A 68 2.43 13.36 5.22
CA ASP A 68 3.04 12.96 6.47
C ASP A 68 3.12 11.41 6.59
N ASP A 69 2.43 10.83 7.56
CA ASP A 69 2.48 9.41 7.85
C ASP A 69 1.61 8.63 6.85
N ALA A 70 2.10 7.47 6.41
CA ALA A 70 1.24 6.48 5.78
C ALA A 70 0.26 5.92 6.82
N ALA A 71 -0.92 5.47 6.40
CA ALA A 71 -1.92 4.93 7.30
C ALA A 71 -1.37 3.75 8.13
N GLY A 72 -0.62 2.82 7.50
CA GLY A 72 0.00 1.73 8.24
C GLY A 72 1.01 2.20 9.30
N GLU A 73 1.82 3.22 8.98
CA GLU A 73 2.74 3.85 9.93
C GLU A 73 2.01 4.53 11.10
N ALA A 74 0.89 5.20 10.83
CA ALA A 74 0.05 5.80 11.87
C ALA A 74 -0.49 4.74 12.84
N PHE A 75 -0.98 3.60 12.32
CA PHE A 75 -1.40 2.47 13.15
C PHE A 75 -0.25 1.94 14.02
N ASP A 76 0.95 1.79 13.46
CA ASP A 76 2.12 1.31 14.19
C ASP A 76 2.56 2.28 15.29
N LYS A 77 2.56 3.60 15.01
CA LYS A 77 2.89 4.63 16.00
C LYS A 77 1.88 4.66 17.15
N ILE A 78 0.59 4.58 16.86
CA ILE A 78 -0.45 4.55 17.90
C ILE A 78 -0.39 3.27 18.73
N ALA A 79 -0.17 2.11 18.12
CA ALA A 79 0.03 0.88 18.86
C ALA A 79 1.22 0.96 19.82
N ARG A 80 2.30 1.63 19.41
CA ARG A 80 3.45 1.90 20.28
C ARG A 80 3.10 2.82 21.46
N VAL A 81 2.37 3.92 21.21
CA VAL A 81 1.91 4.84 22.27
C VAL A 81 1.03 4.12 23.29
N LEU A 82 0.19 3.19 22.82
CA LEU A 82 -0.71 2.40 23.65
C LEU A 82 -0.07 1.13 24.26
N ASN A 83 1.23 0.89 24.04
CA ASN A 83 1.95 -0.32 24.47
C ASN A 83 1.33 -1.65 23.96
N LEU A 84 0.81 -1.64 22.73
CA LEU A 84 0.14 -2.77 22.10
C LEU A 84 1.06 -3.64 21.22
N GLY A 85 2.32 -3.26 21.04
CA GLY A 85 3.31 -3.99 20.26
C GLY A 85 3.37 -3.60 18.77
N PHE A 86 3.96 -4.47 17.94
CA PHE A 86 4.17 -4.28 16.50
C PHE A 86 4.00 -5.62 15.75
N PRO A 87 3.38 -5.66 14.55
CA PRO A 87 2.73 -4.54 13.84
C PRO A 87 1.42 -4.12 14.52
N GLY A 88 1.15 -2.82 14.52
CA GLY A 88 0.05 -2.20 15.24
C GLY A 88 -1.32 -2.40 14.59
N GLY A 89 -1.37 -2.45 13.25
CA GLY A 89 -2.59 -2.60 12.46
C GLY A 89 -3.53 -3.71 12.96
N PRO A 90 -3.09 -4.99 12.96
CA PRO A 90 -3.93 -6.10 13.37
C PRO A 90 -4.41 -6.04 14.83
N VAL A 91 -3.59 -5.48 15.73
CA VAL A 91 -3.92 -5.39 17.16
C VAL A 91 -4.98 -4.32 17.38
N ILE A 92 -4.82 -3.14 16.76
CA ILE A 92 -5.79 -2.05 16.85
C ILE A 92 -7.13 -2.47 16.23
N ASP A 93 -7.14 -3.10 15.05
CA ASP A 93 -8.38 -3.59 14.39
C ASP A 93 -9.15 -4.55 15.30
N ARG A 94 -8.45 -5.46 16.00
CA ARG A 94 -9.09 -6.37 16.96
C ARG A 94 -9.75 -5.62 18.11
N TYR A 95 -9.06 -4.66 18.74
CA TYR A 95 -9.62 -3.88 19.85
C TYR A 95 -10.75 -2.95 19.40
N ALA A 96 -10.66 -2.41 18.19
CA ALA A 96 -11.67 -1.51 17.64
C ALA A 96 -13.05 -2.18 17.49
N ARG A 97 -13.11 -3.50 17.27
CA ARG A 97 -14.37 -4.27 17.19
C ARG A 97 -15.14 -4.35 18.51
N GLU A 98 -14.44 -4.21 19.63
CA GLU A 98 -15.02 -4.23 20.99
C GLU A 98 -15.20 -2.82 21.56
N GLY A 99 -14.68 -1.81 20.86
CA GLY A 99 -14.74 -0.40 21.27
C GLY A 99 -16.06 0.28 20.89
N ASP A 100 -16.28 1.44 21.50
CA ASP A 100 -17.36 2.35 21.13
C ASP A 100 -16.86 3.33 20.04
N ALA A 101 -17.49 3.28 18.87
CA ALA A 101 -17.14 4.11 17.72
C ALA A 101 -17.44 5.61 17.94
N GLU A 102 -18.28 5.97 18.92
CA GLU A 102 -18.65 7.34 19.22
C GLU A 102 -17.90 7.93 20.42
N ALA A 103 -17.07 7.13 21.11
CA ALA A 103 -16.41 7.55 22.34
C ALA A 103 -15.42 8.72 22.15
N ILE A 104 -14.77 8.81 20.97
CA ILE A 104 -13.76 9.83 20.68
C ILE A 104 -13.96 10.35 19.25
N ALA A 105 -14.20 11.65 19.11
CA ALA A 105 -14.21 12.33 17.82
C ALA A 105 -12.77 12.66 17.38
N PHE A 106 -12.16 11.80 16.56
CA PHE A 106 -10.87 12.10 15.94
C PHE A 106 -11.00 13.21 14.87
N PRO A 107 -10.01 14.13 14.76
CA PRO A 107 -10.03 15.16 13.73
C PRO A 107 -9.89 14.53 12.34
N ARG A 108 -10.39 15.23 11.32
CA ARG A 108 -9.98 14.93 9.94
C ARG A 108 -8.58 15.48 9.71
N GLY A 109 -7.69 14.66 9.15
CA GLY A 109 -6.37 15.11 8.69
C GLY A 109 -6.49 16.26 7.69
N LEU A 110 -5.44 17.08 7.61
CA LEU A 110 -5.36 18.24 6.71
C LEU A 110 -5.24 17.83 5.24
#